data_AF-A0A5A5TAJ0-F1
#
_entry.id   AF-A0A5A5TAJ0-F1
#
_cell.length_a   1.000
_cell.length_b   1.000
_cell.length_c   1.000
_cell.angle_alpha   90.00
_cell.angle_beta   90.00
_cell.angle_gamma   90.00
#
_symmetry.space_group_name_H-M   'P 1'
#
loop_
_entity.id
_entity.type
_entity.pdbx_description
1 polymer ?
#
loop_
_entity_poly.entity_id
_entity_poly.type
_entity_poly.pdbx_seq_one_letter_code
_entity_poly.pdbx_strand_id
1 'polypeptide(L)'
;MNSSMINKIAKAKRYAEEPERIQFTSFEAKFQGENDVHSTRYDNGEWQCTCRFFHDWGDCCHTMAMQRILGVTIPEVYRHGVPSGLGTGPLAH
;
A
#
# COMPACT_ATOMS: atom_id res chain seq x y z
N MET A 1 15.92 -33.10 7.02
CA MET A 1 15.63 -31.82 6.33
C MET A 1 14.17 -31.82 5.91
N ASN A 2 13.34 -30.91 6.43
CA ASN A 2 11.93 -30.81 6.03
C ASN A 2 11.82 -30.16 4.64
N SER A 3 11.96 -30.96 3.57
CA SER A 3 11.83 -30.50 2.17
C SER A 3 10.54 -29.72 1.91
N SER A 4 9.47 -30.07 2.64
CA SER A 4 8.18 -29.38 2.58
C SER A 4 8.20 -27.94 3.13
N MET A 5 9.13 -27.60 4.02
CA MET A 5 9.30 -26.25 4.57
C MET A 5 10.19 -25.40 3.66
N ILE A 6 11.26 -26.00 3.13
CA ILE A 6 12.14 -25.35 2.13
C ILE A 6 11.32 -24.90 0.92
N ASN A 7 10.46 -25.79 0.39
CA ASN A 7 9.57 -25.45 -0.72
C ASN A 7 8.58 -24.34 -0.38
N LYS A 8 8.10 -24.26 0.87
CA LYS A 8 7.20 -23.17 1.30
C LYS A 8 7.93 -21.83 1.41
N ILE A 9 9.16 -21.83 1.95
CA ILE A 9 10.00 -20.62 2.03
C ILE A 9 10.30 -20.08 0.63
N ALA A 10 10.67 -20.96 -0.31
CA ALA A 10 10.92 -20.59 -1.70
C ALA A 10 9.66 -20.00 -2.39
N LYS A 11 8.49 -20.60 -2.14
CA LYS A 11 7.21 -20.07 -2.64
C LYS A 11 6.86 -18.72 -2.01
N ALA A 12 7.05 -18.55 -0.71
CA ALA A 12 6.78 -17.30 -0.01
C ALA A 12 7.62 -16.16 -0.59
N LYS A 13 8.92 -16.40 -0.85
CA LYS A 13 9.78 -15.43 -1.53
C LYS A 13 9.24 -15.06 -2.92
N ARG A 14 8.91 -16.06 -3.74
CA ARG A 14 8.33 -15.83 -5.08
C ARG A 14 7.04 -15.00 -5.01
N TYR A 15 6.13 -15.33 -4.10
CA TYR A 15 4.86 -14.60 -3.99
C TYR A 15 5.04 -13.15 -3.53
N ALA A 16 6.09 -12.84 -2.77
CA ALA A 16 6.43 -11.46 -2.43
C ALA A 16 6.98 -10.66 -3.64
N GLU A 17 7.53 -11.34 -4.64
CA GLU A 17 8.03 -10.75 -5.90
C GLU A 17 6.95 -10.65 -7.00
N GLU A 18 5.74 -11.19 -6.76
CA GLU A 18 4.61 -11.24 -7.69
C GLU A 18 3.40 -10.45 -7.10
N PRO A 19 3.51 -9.11 -6.92
CA PRO A 19 2.53 -8.30 -6.18
C PRO A 19 1.13 -8.31 -6.81
N GLU A 20 0.99 -8.56 -8.11
CA GLU A 20 -0.29 -8.71 -8.81
C GLU A 20 -1.15 -9.87 -8.29
N ARG A 21 -0.56 -10.80 -7.52
CA ARG A 21 -1.30 -11.88 -6.85
C ARG A 21 -1.95 -11.45 -5.55
N ILE A 22 -1.57 -10.30 -5.01
CA ILE A 22 -1.96 -9.83 -3.69
C ILE A 22 -2.99 -8.71 -3.88
N GLN A 23 -4.10 -8.81 -3.16
CA GLN A 23 -5.07 -7.73 -3.07
C GLN A 23 -5.31 -7.37 -1.61
N PHE A 24 -5.01 -6.14 -1.22
CA PHE A 24 -5.39 -5.63 0.08
C PHE A 24 -6.87 -5.25 0.05
N THR A 25 -7.65 -5.87 0.94
CA THR A 25 -9.05 -5.51 1.17
C THR A 25 -9.18 -4.49 2.29
N SER A 26 -8.31 -4.55 3.29
CA SER A 26 -8.28 -3.59 4.40
C SER A 26 -6.90 -3.54 5.06
N PHE A 27 -6.48 -2.39 5.56
CA PHE A 27 -5.33 -2.27 6.46
C PHE A 27 -5.43 -1.02 7.35
N GLU A 28 -4.66 -0.99 8.43
CA GLU A 28 -4.37 0.21 9.21
C GLU A 28 -2.85 0.32 9.40
N ALA A 29 -2.32 1.53 9.23
CA ALA A 29 -0.91 1.83 9.47
C ALA A 29 -0.77 3.12 10.27
N LYS A 30 0.23 3.17 11.16
CA LYS A 30 0.69 4.41 11.78
C LYS A 30 1.76 5.02 10.91
N PHE A 31 1.52 6.24 10.45
CA PHE A 31 2.38 7.02 9.58
C PHE A 31 3.07 8.09 10.41
N GLN A 32 4.40 8.01 10.53
CA GLN A 32 5.20 9.05 11.15
C GLN A 32 5.37 10.20 10.14
N GLY A 33 4.62 11.27 10.33
CA GLY A 33 4.83 12.53 9.63
C GLY A 33 5.97 13.32 10.27
N GLU A 34 6.31 14.46 9.67
CA GLU A 34 7.35 15.37 10.18
C GLU A 34 7.01 15.91 11.58
N ASN A 35 5.74 16.16 11.86
CA ASN A 35 5.29 16.85 13.07
C ASN A 35 4.46 15.97 14.02
N ASP A 36 3.86 14.89 13.51
CA ASP A 36 2.89 14.08 14.26
C ASP A 36 2.78 12.65 13.68
N VAL A 37 2.16 11.74 14.44
CA VAL A 37 1.84 10.39 13.99
C VAL A 37 0.38 10.32 13.57
N HIS A 38 0.15 10.02 12.30
CA HIS A 38 -1.19 9.87 11.76
C HIS A 38 -1.53 8.39 11.58
N SER A 39 -2.81 8.05 11.61
CA SER A 39 -3.28 6.71 11.24
C SER A 39 -3.84 6.77 9.83
N THR A 40 -3.35 5.92 8.95
CA THR A 40 -3.93 5.69 7.62
C THR A 40 -4.67 4.37 7.63
N ARG A 41 -5.90 4.38 7.11
CA ARG A 41 -6.71 3.18 6.95
C ARG A 41 -7.17 3.09 5.50
N TYR A 42 -7.25 1.86 5.03
CA TYR A 42 -7.95 1.51 3.82
C TYR A 42 -8.96 0.43 4.16
N ASP A 43 -10.17 0.56 3.66
CA ASP A 43 -11.22 -0.44 3.83
C ASP A 43 -12.07 -0.50 2.57
N ASN A 44 -11.91 -1.59 1.81
CA ASN A 44 -12.66 -1.90 0.60
C ASN A 44 -12.83 -0.73 -0.40
N GLY A 45 -11.75 0.01 -0.65
CA GLY A 45 -11.74 1.14 -1.58
C GLY A 45 -11.85 2.51 -0.91
N GLU A 46 -12.21 2.56 0.38
CA GLU A 46 -12.27 3.79 1.14
C GLU A 46 -10.96 4.08 1.84
N TRP A 47 -10.41 5.26 1.59
CA TRP A 47 -9.23 5.78 2.27
C TRP A 47 -9.64 6.63 3.46
N GLN A 48 -8.86 6.56 4.54
CA GLN A 48 -8.99 7.43 5.69
C GLN A 48 -7.61 7.82 6.21
N CYS A 49 -7.46 9.07 6.65
CA CYS A 49 -6.30 9.49 7.42
C CYS A 49 -6.75 10.42 8.55
N THR A 50 -6.09 10.31 9.71
CA THR A 50 -6.35 11.18 10.86
C THR A 50 -5.75 12.58 10.74
N CYS A 51 -4.99 12.87 9.68
CA CYS A 51 -4.44 14.21 9.50
C CYS A 51 -5.52 15.21 9.09
N ARG A 52 -5.36 16.47 9.51
CA ARG A 52 -6.34 17.53 9.24
C ARG A 52 -6.60 17.72 7.75
N PHE A 53 -5.55 17.70 6.93
CA PHE A 53 -5.66 17.91 5.49
C PHE A 53 -6.58 16.87 4.83
N PHE A 54 -6.51 15.61 5.27
CA PHE A 54 -7.42 14.57 4.78
C PHE A 54 -8.87 14.84 5.16
N HIS A 55 -9.12 15.30 6.40
CA HIS A 55 -10.48 15.65 6.83
C HIS A 55 -11.08 16.78 5.98
N ASP A 56 -10.25 17.75 5.58
CA ASP A 56 -10.70 18.91 4.80
C ASP A 56 -10.88 18.58 3.30
N TRP A 57 -10.09 17.67 2.73
CA TRP A 57 -9.99 17.47 1.28
C TRP A 57 -10.28 16.05 0.77
N GLY A 58 -10.36 15.06 1.66
CA GLY A 58 -10.54 13.64 1.29
C GLY A 58 -9.30 12.95 0.70
N ASP A 59 -8.16 13.64 0.63
CA ASP A 59 -6.85 13.05 0.28
C ASP A 59 -5.73 13.79 1.02
N CYS A 60 -4.56 13.17 1.15
CA CYS A 60 -3.39 13.77 1.78
C CYS A 60 -2.10 13.06 1.36
N CYS A 61 -0.94 13.65 1.67
CA CYS A 61 0.36 13.04 1.38
C CYS A 61 0.53 11.62 1.97
N HIS A 62 -0.12 11.31 3.10
CA HIS A 62 -0.04 9.98 3.73
C HIS A 62 -0.78 8.91 2.92
N THR A 63 -2.03 9.18 2.51
CA THR A 63 -2.82 8.26 1.68
C THR A 63 -2.20 8.14 0.29
N MET A 64 -1.71 9.24 -0.28
CA MET A 64 -0.94 9.25 -1.53
C MET A 64 0.34 8.42 -1.46
N ALA A 65 1.06 8.46 -0.33
CA ALA A 65 2.24 7.64 -0.11
C ALA A 65 1.88 6.15 0.01
N MET A 66 0.84 5.82 0.78
CA MET A 66 0.35 4.44 0.91
C MET A 66 -0.09 3.85 -0.43
N GLN A 67 -0.78 4.62 -1.27
CA GLN A 67 -1.14 4.18 -2.61
C GLN A 67 0.07 3.87 -3.49
N ARG A 68 1.17 4.64 -3.38
CA ARG A 68 2.44 4.38 -4.08
C ARG A 68 3.12 3.11 -3.58
N ILE A 69 3.13 2.89 -2.27
CA ILE A 69 3.69 1.68 -1.64
C ILE A 69 2.91 0.43 -2.07
N LEU A 70 1.58 0.50 -2.06
CA LEU A 70 0.73 -0.64 -2.35
C LEU A 70 0.59 -0.90 -3.86
N GLY A 71 0.65 0.14 -4.69
CA GLY A 71 0.71 0.03 -6.14
C GLY A 71 -0.35 -0.93 -6.70
N VAL A 72 0.09 -1.99 -7.39
CA VAL A 72 -0.79 -2.97 -8.04
C VAL A 72 -1.66 -3.77 -7.08
N THR A 73 -1.32 -3.81 -5.79
CA THR A 73 -2.01 -4.61 -4.77
C THR A 73 -3.34 -4.01 -4.29
N ILE A 74 -3.67 -2.80 -4.74
CA ILE A 74 -4.99 -2.18 -4.62
C ILE A 74 -5.59 -1.98 -6.01
N PRO A 75 -6.91 -2.14 -6.22
CA PRO A 75 -7.54 -1.88 -7.51
C PRO A 75 -7.25 -0.49 -8.06
N GLU A 76 -7.04 -0.37 -9.37
CA GLU A 76 -6.71 0.89 -10.03
C GLU A 76 -7.74 1.99 -9.75
N VAL A 77 -9.02 1.63 -9.67
CA VAL A 77 -10.13 2.55 -9.37
C VAL A 77 -10.02 3.26 -8.01
N TYR A 78 -9.21 2.72 -7.08
CA TYR A 78 -9.01 3.27 -5.74
C TYR A 78 -7.62 3.92 -5.56
N ARG A 79 -6.86 4.08 -6.64
CA ARG A 79 -5.57 4.79 -6.66
C ARG A 79 -5.80 6.27 -7.01
N HIS A 80 -6.31 7.06 -6.07
CA HIS A 80 -6.49 8.52 -6.23
C HIS A 80 -5.15 9.28 -6.28
N GLY A 81 -4.86 9.97 -7.40
CA GLY A 81 -3.69 10.85 -7.50
C GLY A 81 -2.39 10.17 -7.96
N VAL A 82 -2.47 8.95 -8.51
CA VAL A 82 -1.43 8.42 -9.40
C VAL A 82 -1.90 8.70 -10.83
N PRO A 83 -1.36 9.70 -11.54
CA PRO A 83 -1.64 9.84 -12.96
C PRO A 83 -1.28 8.52 -13.63
N SER A 84 -2.20 7.94 -14.41
CA SER A 84 -1.96 6.76 -15.24
C SER A 84 -0.77 7.03 -16.16
N GLY A 85 0.45 6.70 -15.70
CA GLY A 85 1.70 7.05 -16.40
C GLY A 85 2.92 7.39 -15.54
N LEU A 86 2.80 7.59 -14.22
CA LEU A 86 3.95 7.87 -13.34
C LEU A 86 4.06 6.84 -12.21
N GLY A 87 4.91 5.83 -12.42
CA GLY A 87 5.56 5.08 -11.33
C GLY A 87 5.00 3.71 -10.98
N THR A 88 4.97 2.77 -11.93
CA THR A 88 4.97 1.32 -11.62
C THR A 88 6.37 0.69 -11.73
N GLY A 89 7.42 1.51 -11.73
CA GLY A 89 8.80 1.03 -11.62
C GLY A 89 9.13 0.72 -10.16
N PRO A 90 9.81 -0.42 -9.86
CA PRO A 90 10.25 -0.69 -8.50
C PRO A 90 11.16 0.44 -8.01
N LEU A 91 10.97 0.86 -6.76
CA LEU A 91 11.89 1.74 -6.06
C LEU A 91 13.24 1.03 -5.98
N ALA A 92 14.15 1.35 -6.90
CA ALA A 92 15.53 0.91 -6.83
C ALA A 92 16.21 1.68 -5.69
N HIS A 93 16.69 0.92 -4.69
CA HIS A 93 17.60 1.39 -3.66
C HIS A 93 19.03 1.53 -4.21
#